data_AF-A0A917W2E4-F1
#
_entry.id   AF-A0A917W2E4-F1
#
_cell.length_a   1.000
_cell.length_b   1.000
_cell.length_c   1.000
_cell.angle_alpha   90.00
_cell.angle_beta   90.00
_cell.angle_gamma   90.00
#
_symmetry.space_group_name_H-M   'P 1'
#
loop_
_entity.id
_entity.type
_entity.pdbx_description
1 polymer ?
#
loop_
_entity_poly.entity_id
_entity_poly.type
_entity_poly.pdbx_seq_one_letter_code
_entity_poly.pdbx_strand_id
1 'polypeptide(L)' 'MNTQREPEDQELLDDEQSDRIEKRAHLLPEEQAVGSDDPEAQAAGVLADSDERTKDPQGTRQRYSQTPDHGE' A
#
# COMPACT_ATOMS: atom_id res chain seq x y z
N MET A 1 12.07 -28.36 -3.11
CA MET A 1 12.80 -27.30 -2.40
C MET A 1 11.76 -26.65 -1.49
N ASN A 2 11.66 -27.11 -0.24
CA ASN A 2 10.72 -26.53 0.73
C ASN A 2 11.37 -25.25 1.25
N THR A 3 10.96 -24.10 0.73
CA THR A 3 11.19 -22.81 1.38
C THR A 3 10.19 -22.69 2.52
N GLN A 4 10.48 -23.37 3.63
CA GLN A 4 9.84 -23.04 4.90
C GLN A 4 10.39 -21.65 5.24
N ARG A 5 9.58 -20.59 5.06
CA ARG A 5 9.91 -19.25 5.58
C ARG A 5 10.17 -19.44 7.07
N GLU A 6 11.36 -19.08 7.54
CA GLU A 6 11.70 -19.21 8.95
C GLU A 6 10.77 -18.29 9.76
N PRO A 7 10.34 -18.68 10.97
CA PRO A 7 9.38 -17.89 11.74
C PRO A 7 9.86 -16.47 12.03
N GLU A 8 11.18 -16.25 12.08
CA GLU A 8 11.81 -14.95 12.32
C GLU A 8 11.62 -13.97 11.14
N ASP A 9 11.66 -14.46 9.89
CA ASP A 9 11.38 -13.65 8.70
C ASP A 9 9.90 -13.23 8.63
N GLN A 10 9.01 -13.99 9.25
CA GLN A 10 7.58 -13.68 9.27
C GLN A 10 7.29 -12.56 10.28
N GLU A 11 7.82 -12.65 11.51
CA GLU A 11 7.67 -11.58 12.52
C GLU A 11 8.24 -10.24 12.05
N LEU A 12 9.44 -10.22 11.45
CA LEU A 12 10.04 -8.99 10.93
C LEU A 12 9.14 -8.30 9.90
N LEU A 13 8.50 -9.07 9.02
CA LEU A 13 7.57 -8.51 8.03
C LEU A 13 6.30 -7.97 8.70
N ASP A 14 5.79 -8.65 9.72
CA ASP A 14 4.61 -8.20 10.46
C ASP A 14 4.91 -6.91 11.27
N ASP A 15 6.11 -6.77 11.84
CA ASP A 15 6.60 -5.54 12.48
C ASP A 15 6.75 -4.40 11.47
N GLU A 16 7.44 -4.64 10.34
CA GLU A 16 7.61 -3.64 9.29
C GLU A 16 6.26 -3.17 8.71
N GLN A 17 5.30 -4.08 8.58
CA GLN A 17 3.94 -3.74 8.15
C GLN A 17 3.21 -2.89 9.19
N SER A 18 3.35 -3.21 10.47
CA SER A 18 2.75 -2.44 11.56
C SER A 18 3.32 -1.01 11.62
N ASP A 19 4.63 -0.85 11.51
CA ASP A 19 5.32 0.45 11.41
C ASP A 19 4.83 1.28 10.22
N ARG A 20 4.59 0.63 9.08
CA ARG A 20 4.06 1.30 7.87
C ARG A 20 2.61 1.75 8.06
N ILE A 21 1.79 0.92 8.72
CA ILE A 21 0.40 1.24 9.03
C ILE A 21 0.32 2.45 9.96
N GLU A 22 1.07 2.45 11.07
CA GLU A 22 1.09 3.55 12.03
C GLU A 22 1.42 4.89 11.34
N LYS A 23 2.48 4.91 10.52
CA LYS A 23 2.89 6.11 9.77
C LYS A 23 1.85 6.59 8.78
N ARG A 24 1.06 5.70 8.19
CA ARG A 24 0.04 6.05 7.18
C ARG A 24 -1.32 6.38 7.78
N ALA A 25 -1.62 5.85 8.98
CA ALA A 25 -2.85 6.06 9.73
C ALA A 25 -3.03 7.53 10.18
N HIS A 26 -1.98 8.34 10.10
CA HIS A 26 -2.10 9.79 10.22
C HIS A 26 -3.04 10.35 9.14
N LEU A 27 -4.26 10.69 9.56
CA LEU A 27 -5.30 11.25 8.69
C LEU A 27 -4.88 12.61 8.14
N LEU A 28 -5.15 12.84 6.86
CA LEU A 28 -5.04 14.16 6.24
C LEU A 28 -6.09 15.13 6.85
N PRO A 29 -5.88 16.45 6.79
CA PRO A 29 -6.85 17.43 7.30
C PRO A 29 -8.26 17.23 6.75
N GLU A 30 -8.38 16.84 5.48
CA GLU A 30 -9.64 16.55 4.82
C GLU A 30 -10.30 15.28 5.39
N GLU A 31 -9.52 14.24 5.69
CA GLU A 31 -10.01 12.99 6.28
C GLU A 31 -10.40 13.17 7.74
N GLN A 32 -9.70 14.02 8.48
CA GLN A 32 -10.07 14.41 9.85
C GLN A 32 -11.40 15.16 9.88
N ALA A 33 -11.67 16.00 8.87
CA ALA A 33 -12.90 16.77 8.78
C ALA A 33 -14.13 15.88 8.50
N VAL A 34 -13.96 14.81 7.72
CA VAL A 34 -15.02 13.81 7.44
C VAL A 34 -15.13 12.79 8.58
N GLY A 35 -14.02 12.51 9.26
CA GLY A 35 -13.90 11.44 10.24
C GLY A 35 -13.64 10.09 9.55
N SER A 36 -12.64 9.36 10.05
CA SER A 36 -12.42 7.95 9.69
C SER A 36 -12.68 7.10 10.93
N ASP A 37 -13.57 6.11 10.81
CA ASP A 37 -13.91 5.19 11.90
C ASP A 37 -12.70 4.33 12.32
N ASP A 38 -11.84 3.97 11.37
CA ASP A 38 -10.65 3.15 11.61
C ASP A 38 -9.50 3.56 10.66
N PRO A 39 -8.67 4.54 11.06
CA PRO A 39 -7.56 5.02 10.24
C PRO A 39 -6.49 3.96 9.98
N GLU A 40 -6.32 2.99 10.89
CA GLU A 40 -5.34 1.90 10.74
C GLU A 40 -5.80 0.89 9.69
N ALA A 41 -7.08 0.50 9.70
CA ALA A 41 -7.68 -0.37 8.69
C ALA A 41 -7.67 0.30 7.32
N GLN A 42 -7.94 1.61 7.26
CA GLN A 42 -7.80 2.37 6.02
C GLN A 42 -6.36 2.35 5.50
N ALA A 43 -5.38 2.60 6.38
CA ALA A 43 -3.96 2.57 6.03
C ALA A 43 -3.52 1.18 5.53
N ALA A 44 -3.93 0.11 6.22
CA ALA A 44 -3.63 -1.26 5.84
C ALA A 44 -4.18 -1.60 4.43
N GLY A 45 -5.42 -1.20 4.13
CA GLY A 45 -6.02 -1.41 2.81
C GLY A 45 -5.26 -0.70 1.69
N VAL A 46 -4.85 0.55 1.91
CA VAL A 46 -4.08 1.34 0.93
C VAL A 46 -2.68 0.75 0.70
N LEU A 47 -2.02 0.28 1.76
CA LEU A 47 -0.70 -0.34 1.66
C LEU A 47 -0.76 -1.68 0.92
N ALA A 48 -1.77 -2.51 1.19
CA ALA A 48 -1.97 -3.77 0.48
C ALA A 48 -2.18 -3.57 -1.04
N ASP A 49 -3.03 -2.60 -1.42
CA ASP A 49 -3.26 -2.22 -2.82
C ASP A 49 -1.97 -1.66 -3.48
N SER A 50 -1.20 -0.86 -2.75
CA SER A 50 0.07 -0.32 -3.24
C SER A 50 1.12 -1.42 -3.43
N ASP A 51 1.22 -2.37 -2.51
CA ASP A 51 2.13 -3.50 -2.60
C ASP A 51 1.75 -4.42 -3.78
N GLU A 52 0.46 -4.63 -4.04
CA GLU A 52 -0.02 -5.37 -5.23
C GLU A 52 0.45 -4.70 -6.53
N ARG A 53 0.20 -3.40 -6.69
CA ARG A 53 0.66 -2.64 -7.87
C ARG A 53 2.18 -2.60 -8.02
N THR A 54 2.91 -2.60 -6.91
CA THR A 54 4.37 -2.58 -6.91
C THR A 54 4.93 -3.93 -7.36
N LYS A 55 4.28 -5.04 -6.99
CA LYS A 55 4.65 -6.39 -7.42
C LYS A 55 4.30 -6.66 -8.89
N ASP A 56 3.23 -6.05 -9.41
CA ASP A 56 2.86 -6.11 -10.84
C ASP A 56 2.79 -4.71 -11.51
N PRO A 57 3.95 -4.11 -11.83
CA PRO A 57 3.98 -2.79 -12.45
C PRO A 57 3.42 -2.80 -13.88
N GLN A 58 3.46 -3.94 -14.58
CA GLN A 58 3.00 -4.06 -15.97
C GLN A 58 1.46 -4.03 -16.08
N GLY A 59 0.73 -4.65 -15.15
CA GLY A 59 -0.74 -4.56 -15.09
C GLY A 59 -1.23 -3.13 -14.87
N THR A 60 -0.51 -2.35 -14.06
CA THR A 60 -0.81 -0.92 -13.84
C THR A 60 -0.57 -0.10 -15.12
N ARG A 61 0.52 -0.37 -15.84
CA ARG A 61 0.91 0.36 -17.07
C ARG A 61 -0.01 0.11 -18.25
N GLN A 62 -0.61 -1.09 -18.36
CA GLN A 62 -1.55 -1.40 -19.46
C GLN A 62 -2.94 -0.78 -19.26
N ARG A 63 -3.36 -0.51 -18.02
CA ARG A 63 -4.68 0.10 -17.73
C ARG A 63 -4.73 1.61 -17.93
N TYR A 64 -3.58 2.28 -17.92
CA TYR A 64 -3.48 3.68 -18.30
C TYR A 64 -2.79 3.74 -19.66
N SER A 65 -3.55 3.90 -20.74
CA SER A 65 -3.00 4.56 -21.93
C SER A 65 -2.67 5.99 -21.50
N GLN A 66 -1.52 6.21 -20.88
CA GLN A 66 -0.88 7.52 -20.89
C GLN A 66 -0.65 7.81 -22.36
N THR A 67 -1.65 8.38 -23.03
CA THR A 67 -1.44 9.09 -24.27
C THR A 67 -0.45 10.19 -23.89
N PRO A 68 0.78 10.19 -24.43
CA PRO A 68 1.61 11.37 -24.27
C PRO A 68 0.79 12.52 -24.84
N ASP A 69 0.39 13.44 -23.97
CA ASP A 69 -0.10 14.74 -24.40
C ASP A 69 1.08 15.39 -25.12
N HIS A 70 1.08 15.24 -26.43
CA HIS A 70 2.01 15.90 -27.33
C HIS A 70 1.18 16.74 -28.29
N GLY A 71 0.84 17.92 -27.82
CA GLY A 71 0.34 19.06 -28.59
C GLY A 71 0.66 20.32 -27.78
N GLU A 72 1.30 21.37 -28.28
CA GLU A 72 1.82 21.71 -29.61
C GLU A 72 3.14 22.49 -29.43
#